data_AF-W0RFJ2-F1
#
_entry.id   AF-W0RFJ2-F1
#
_cell.length_a   1.000
_cell.length_b   1.000
_cell.length_c   1.000
_cell.angle_alpha   90.00
_cell.angle_beta   90.00
_cell.angle_gamma   90.00
#
_symmetry.space_group_name_H-M   'P 1'
#
loop_
_entity.id
_entity.type
_entity.pdbx_description
1 polymer ?
#
loop_
_entity_poly.entity_id
_entity_poly.type
_entity_poly.pdbx_seq_one_letter_code
_entity_poly.pdbx_strand_id
1 'polypeptide(L)'
;MRKLTSTFTALSAVALTVLAAACADGPTSASSTPRPSAPRLASGVSVQIGDTTLTTFTIDPLKSDTYVEAGVFKLKMTAGSICDPAVSTYGPTEWDQPCTTLVAPIAITAKSWTTASGKSIVQFSPDLRFAPDKINTLYLWKGSFTSATAAVAWCPTGSDKCYDEASADPSVAATLGTNGFLSRRVKHFSGYTSTWGFDGDSTTSYGY
;
A
#
# COMPACT_ATOMS: atom_id res chain seq x y z
N MET A 1 51.52 -39.96 -45.32
CA MET A 1 50.61 -41.13 -45.45
C MET A 1 49.20 -40.59 -45.74
N ARG A 2 48.79 -40.49 -47.02
CA ARG A 2 47.73 -41.29 -47.70
C ARG A 2 46.48 -41.52 -46.81
N LYS A 3 45.24 -41.11 -47.16
CA LYS A 3 44.39 -41.51 -48.31
C LYS A 3 43.25 -40.47 -48.49
N LEU A 4 42.98 -39.92 -49.68
CA LEU A 4 42.08 -40.38 -50.78
C LEU A 4 40.56 -40.36 -50.47
N THR A 5 39.90 -39.33 -51.04
CA THR A 5 38.62 -39.29 -51.82
C THR A 5 37.46 -40.23 -51.46
N SER A 6 36.23 -39.69 -51.45
CA SER A 6 35.14 -40.19 -52.32
C SER A 6 33.89 -39.28 -52.28
N THR A 7 33.55 -38.69 -53.41
CA THR A 7 32.22 -38.17 -53.77
C THR A 7 31.36 -39.31 -54.30
N PHE A 8 30.11 -39.48 -53.86
CA PHE A 8 29.07 -40.11 -54.68
C PHE A 8 27.66 -39.59 -54.35
N THR A 9 26.95 -39.30 -55.43
CA THR A 9 25.62 -38.73 -55.64
C THR A 9 24.49 -39.71 -55.30
N ALA A 10 23.32 -39.21 -54.86
CA ALA A 10 22.03 -39.82 -55.20
C ALA A 10 20.83 -38.87 -55.00
N LEU A 11 20.10 -38.65 -56.10
CA LEU A 11 18.73 -38.12 -56.17
C LEU A 11 17.75 -39.01 -55.38
N SER A 12 16.68 -38.44 -54.80
CA SER A 12 15.29 -38.73 -55.20
C SER A 12 14.20 -38.28 -54.21
N ALA A 13 13.06 -37.91 -54.83
CA ALA A 13 11.67 -38.07 -54.41
C ALA A 13 11.03 -37.06 -53.45
N VAL A 14 10.34 -36.12 -54.10
CA VAL A 14 9.05 -35.49 -53.78
C VAL A 14 8.11 -36.38 -52.93
N ALA A 15 7.54 -35.79 -51.88
CA ALA A 15 6.20 -36.11 -51.40
C ALA A 15 5.48 -34.81 -51.00
N LEU A 16 4.55 -34.36 -51.85
CA LEU A 16 3.58 -33.31 -51.56
C LEU A 16 2.51 -33.90 -50.63
N THR A 17 2.46 -33.48 -49.38
CA THR A 17 1.31 -33.71 -48.49
C THR A 17 0.46 -32.45 -48.42
N VAL A 18 -0.67 -32.49 -49.11
CA VAL A 18 -1.74 -31.48 -49.00
C VAL A 18 -2.47 -31.73 -47.69
N LEU A 19 -2.18 -30.93 -46.67
CA LEU A 19 -3.06 -30.81 -45.50
C LEU A 19 -4.12 -29.75 -45.79
N ALA A 20 -5.35 -30.19 -45.97
CA ALA A 20 -6.52 -29.33 -45.93
C ALA A 20 -6.66 -28.76 -44.52
N ALA A 21 -6.33 -27.48 -44.34
CA ALA A 21 -6.67 -26.73 -43.14
C ALA A 21 -8.18 -26.49 -43.15
N ALA A 22 -8.89 -27.15 -42.24
CA ALA A 22 -10.26 -26.81 -41.92
C ALA A 22 -10.28 -25.38 -41.34
N CYS A 23 -11.01 -24.48 -42.00
CA CYS A 23 -11.43 -23.21 -41.40
C CYS A 23 -12.41 -23.56 -40.27
N ALA A 24 -11.86 -23.77 -39.08
CA ALA A 24 -12.65 -23.77 -37.86
C ALA A 24 -12.87 -22.32 -37.44
N ASP A 25 -14.14 -22.02 -37.20
CA ASP A 25 -14.74 -20.73 -36.92
C ASP A 25 -13.99 -19.87 -35.90
N GLY A 26 -13.86 -18.59 -36.26
CA GLY A 26 -14.01 -17.43 -35.38
C GLY A 26 -12.98 -17.25 -34.27
N PRO A 27 -12.22 -16.13 -34.23
CA PRO A 27 -11.58 -15.73 -32.99
C PRO A 27 -12.69 -15.50 -31.95
N THR A 28 -12.79 -16.40 -30.97
CA THR A 28 -13.45 -16.12 -29.70
C THR A 28 -12.82 -14.85 -29.16
N SER A 29 -13.56 -13.74 -29.22
CA SER A 29 -13.16 -12.46 -28.62
C SER A 29 -12.62 -12.75 -27.22
N ALA A 30 -11.34 -12.44 -27.01
CA ALA A 30 -10.73 -12.54 -25.70
C ALA A 30 -11.66 -11.83 -24.71
N SER A 31 -12.13 -12.59 -23.72
CA SER A 31 -12.86 -12.05 -22.57
C SER A 31 -11.95 -10.98 -21.98
N SER A 32 -12.31 -9.71 -22.19
CA SER A 32 -11.58 -8.58 -21.64
C SER A 32 -11.68 -8.73 -20.13
N THR A 33 -10.59 -9.18 -19.50
CA THR A 33 -10.45 -9.13 -18.05
C THR A 33 -10.87 -7.72 -17.63
N PRO A 34 -11.84 -7.56 -16.71
CA PRO A 34 -12.26 -6.24 -16.28
C PRO A 34 -11.02 -5.48 -15.84
N ARG A 35 -10.72 -4.38 -16.53
CA ARG A 35 -9.64 -3.48 -16.14
C ARG A 35 -9.93 -3.10 -14.69
N PRO A 36 -9.00 -3.30 -13.73
CA PRO A 36 -9.22 -2.87 -12.37
C PRO A 36 -9.61 -1.39 -12.41
N SER A 37 -10.78 -1.09 -11.87
CA SER A 37 -11.32 0.27 -11.82
C SER A 37 -10.24 1.19 -11.27
N ALA A 38 -9.96 2.28 -11.96
CA ALA A 38 -9.00 3.26 -11.48
C ALA A 38 -9.40 3.67 -10.06
N PRO A 39 -8.44 3.78 -9.14
CA PRO A 39 -8.78 4.12 -7.78
C PRO A 39 -9.45 5.49 -7.69
N ARG A 40 -10.40 5.62 -6.76
CA ARG A 40 -11.11 6.88 -6.56
C ARG A 40 -10.32 7.75 -5.59
N LEU A 41 -10.15 9.02 -5.96
CA LEU A 41 -9.77 10.04 -4.99
C LEU A 41 -10.93 10.23 -4.03
N ALA A 42 -10.68 10.14 -2.72
CA ALA A 42 -11.71 10.46 -1.74
C ALA A 42 -12.11 11.93 -1.88
N SER A 43 -13.40 12.21 -1.86
CA SER A 43 -13.88 13.58 -1.71
C SER A 43 -13.64 14.01 -0.26
N GLY A 44 -12.91 15.09 -0.06
CA GLY A 44 -12.59 15.60 1.27
C GLY A 44 -12.44 17.11 1.29
N VAL A 45 -12.51 17.68 2.49
CA VAL A 45 -12.27 19.09 2.78
C VAL A 45 -11.00 19.19 3.60
N SER A 46 -10.07 20.03 3.14
CA SER A 46 -8.83 20.33 3.87
C SER A 46 -8.83 21.78 4.32
N VAL A 47 -8.46 22.01 5.58
CA VAL A 47 -8.30 23.33 6.19
C VAL A 47 -6.90 23.41 6.80
N GLN A 48 -6.17 24.48 6.49
CA GLN A 48 -4.87 24.76 7.10
C GLN A 48 -5.07 25.66 8.32
N ILE A 49 -4.56 25.23 9.48
CA ILE A 49 -4.57 25.97 10.74
C ILE A 49 -3.12 26.03 11.25
N GLY A 50 -2.43 27.14 10.98
CA GLY A 50 -1.00 27.25 11.25
C GLY A 50 -0.18 26.28 10.39
N ASP A 51 0.64 25.45 11.04
CA ASP A 51 1.44 24.38 10.41
C ASP A 51 0.66 23.07 10.20
N THR A 52 -0.56 23.02 10.72
CA THR A 52 -1.39 21.81 10.72
C THR A 52 -2.40 21.85 9.59
N THR A 53 -2.43 20.79 8.78
CA THR A 53 -3.51 20.52 7.84
C THR A 53 -4.52 19.56 8.49
N LEU A 54 -5.77 20.00 8.63
CA LEU A 54 -6.89 19.15 9.00
C LEU A 54 -7.64 18.74 7.74
N THR A 55 -7.75 17.45 7.47
CA THR A 55 -8.45 16.92 6.30
C THR A 55 -9.52 15.94 6.72
N THR A 56 -10.78 16.23 6.39
CA THR A 56 -11.90 15.31 6.58
C THR A 56 -12.30 14.73 5.23
N PHE A 57 -12.36 13.41 5.14
CA PHE A 57 -12.74 12.70 3.93
C PHE A 57 -13.67 11.54 4.26
N THR A 58 -14.55 11.19 3.32
CA THR A 58 -15.46 10.06 3.47
C THR A 58 -14.99 8.90 2.61
N ILE A 59 -14.97 7.71 3.20
CA ILE A 59 -14.68 6.46 2.51
C ILE A 59 -15.99 5.70 2.38
N ASP A 60 -16.32 5.28 1.17
CA ASP A 60 -17.36 4.28 0.94
C ASP A 60 -16.69 2.91 0.75
N PRO A 61 -16.76 2.01 1.75
CA PRO A 61 -16.00 0.76 1.75
C PRO A 61 -16.49 -0.24 0.70
N LEU A 62 -17.70 -0.06 0.13
CA LEU A 62 -18.26 -0.93 -0.89
C LEU A 62 -17.87 -0.53 -2.32
N LYS A 63 -17.16 0.59 -2.49
CA LYS A 63 -16.67 1.06 -3.79
C LYS A 63 -15.26 0.54 -4.05
N SER A 64 -14.67 0.96 -5.17
CA SER A 64 -13.27 0.68 -5.52
C SER A 64 -12.29 1.20 -4.46
N ASP A 65 -11.03 0.77 -4.57
CA ASP A 65 -9.91 1.32 -3.79
C ASP A 65 -9.94 2.85 -3.72
N THR A 66 -9.61 3.35 -2.53
CA THR A 66 -9.66 4.78 -2.20
C THR A 66 -8.25 5.32 -2.00
N TYR A 67 -7.99 6.47 -2.61
CA TYR A 67 -6.73 7.20 -2.48
C TYR A 67 -6.99 8.57 -1.89
N VAL A 68 -6.19 8.96 -0.90
CA VAL A 68 -6.24 10.26 -0.25
C VAL A 68 -4.86 10.87 -0.30
N GLU A 69 -4.77 12.14 -0.62
CA GLU A 69 -3.53 12.91 -0.58
C GLU A 69 -3.82 14.24 0.11
N ALA A 70 -3.13 14.49 1.23
CA ALA A 70 -3.35 15.68 2.03
C ALA A 70 -2.11 16.02 2.85
N GLY A 71 -1.65 17.27 2.74
CA GLY A 71 -0.49 17.76 3.48
C GLY A 71 0.73 16.88 3.27
N VAL A 72 1.19 16.25 4.35
CA VAL A 72 2.42 15.43 4.38
C VAL A 72 2.19 13.95 4.15
N PHE A 73 0.95 13.51 3.90
CA PHE A 73 0.64 12.08 3.75
C PHE A 73 -0.16 11.77 2.49
N LYS A 74 -0.03 10.52 2.05
CA LYS A 74 -0.94 9.87 1.12
C LYS A 74 -1.40 8.55 1.72
N LEU A 75 -2.58 8.12 1.34
CA LEU A 75 -3.18 6.91 1.88
C LEU A 75 -3.85 6.16 0.73
N LYS A 76 -3.47 4.90 0.57
CA LYS A 76 -4.15 3.95 -0.31
C LYS A 76 -4.88 2.94 0.55
N MET A 77 -6.18 2.79 0.33
CA MET A 77 -6.98 1.78 0.98
C MET A 77 -7.64 0.87 -0.04
N THR A 78 -7.58 -0.43 0.24
CA THR A 78 -8.30 -1.44 -0.55
C THR A 78 -9.79 -1.38 -0.22
N ALA A 79 -10.65 -1.61 -1.21
CA ALA A 79 -12.09 -1.78 -1.00
C ALA A 79 -12.39 -2.81 0.10
N GLY A 80 -13.36 -2.50 0.98
CA GLY A 80 -13.79 -3.39 2.06
C GLY A 80 -12.71 -3.71 3.09
N SER A 81 -11.68 -2.87 3.25
CA SER A 81 -10.57 -3.15 4.17
C SER A 81 -10.77 -2.66 5.59
N ILE A 82 -11.80 -1.87 5.88
CA ILE A 82 -12.04 -1.29 7.20
C ILE A 82 -12.90 -2.24 8.01
N CYS A 83 -12.46 -2.62 9.21
CA CYS A 83 -13.31 -3.34 10.16
C CYS A 83 -14.40 -2.43 10.70
N ASP A 84 -15.62 -2.94 10.84
CA ASP A 84 -16.75 -2.17 11.37
C ASP A 84 -16.53 -1.81 12.85
N PRO A 85 -16.37 -0.52 13.20
CA PRO A 85 -16.11 -0.10 14.58
C PRO A 85 -17.32 -0.29 15.51
N ALA A 86 -18.53 -0.55 14.99
CA ALA A 86 -19.69 -0.83 15.82
C ALA A 86 -19.66 -2.23 16.44
N VAL A 87 -18.93 -3.17 15.83
CA VAL A 87 -18.86 -4.59 16.26
C VAL A 87 -17.44 -5.11 16.47
N SER A 88 -16.43 -4.36 16.04
CA SER A 88 -15.02 -4.72 16.20
C SER A 88 -14.39 -3.90 17.31
N THR A 89 -13.56 -4.54 18.13
CA THR A 89 -12.69 -3.86 19.10
C THR A 89 -11.44 -3.31 18.42
N TYR A 90 -10.78 -2.38 19.10
CA TYR A 90 -9.54 -1.73 18.66
C TYR A 90 -8.44 -1.95 19.70
N GLY A 91 -7.23 -2.25 19.24
CA GLY A 91 -6.04 -2.35 20.08
C GLY A 91 -4.98 -3.30 19.51
N PRO A 92 -3.76 -3.32 20.07
CA PRO A 92 -2.66 -4.13 19.55
C PRO A 92 -2.95 -5.63 19.42
N THR A 93 -3.79 -6.19 20.29
CA THR A 93 -4.21 -7.60 20.23
C THR A 93 -5.24 -7.89 19.15
N GLU A 94 -5.85 -6.85 18.57
CA GLU A 94 -6.98 -6.95 17.64
C GLU A 94 -6.58 -6.71 16.18
N TRP A 95 -5.42 -6.11 15.91
CA TRP A 95 -5.03 -5.67 14.57
C TRP A 95 -4.89 -6.81 13.56
N ASP A 96 -4.55 -8.01 14.02
CA ASP A 96 -4.43 -9.21 13.19
C ASP A 96 -5.63 -10.15 13.30
N GLN A 97 -6.64 -9.81 14.11
CA GLN A 97 -7.83 -10.64 14.25
C GLN A 97 -8.77 -10.44 13.05
N PRO A 98 -9.43 -11.51 12.56
CA PRO A 98 -10.53 -11.36 11.62
C PRO A 98 -11.60 -10.39 12.12
N CYS A 99 -12.35 -9.79 11.20
CA CYS A 99 -13.41 -8.85 11.55
C CYS A 99 -14.52 -8.83 10.50
N THR A 100 -15.69 -8.38 10.93
CA THR A 100 -16.74 -7.96 10.00
C THR A 100 -16.33 -6.63 9.41
N THR A 101 -16.28 -6.54 8.08
CA THR A 101 -15.90 -5.32 7.38
C THR A 101 -17.06 -4.34 7.35
N LEU A 102 -16.73 -3.06 7.40
CA LEU A 102 -17.69 -1.97 7.33
C LEU A 102 -18.36 -1.94 5.95
N VAL A 103 -19.68 -1.78 5.94
CA VAL A 103 -20.50 -1.73 4.70
C VAL A 103 -21.14 -0.37 4.46
N ALA A 104 -20.98 0.57 5.39
CA ALA A 104 -21.51 1.93 5.29
C ALA A 104 -20.36 2.95 5.15
N PRO A 105 -20.59 4.09 4.50
CA PRO A 105 -19.58 5.13 4.44
C PRO A 105 -19.16 5.65 5.82
N ILE A 106 -17.87 5.95 5.99
CA ILE A 106 -17.31 6.50 7.22
C ILE A 106 -16.52 7.78 6.93
N ALA A 107 -16.75 8.80 7.76
CA ALA A 107 -15.95 10.01 7.76
C ALA A 107 -14.70 9.80 8.61
N ILE A 108 -13.55 10.11 8.03
CA ILE A 108 -12.25 10.10 8.70
C ILE A 108 -11.69 11.51 8.69
N THR A 109 -11.17 11.93 9.83
CA THR A 109 -10.41 13.17 9.97
C THR A 109 -8.94 12.83 10.17
N ALA A 110 -8.09 13.37 9.30
CA ALA A 110 -6.65 13.31 9.41
C ALA A 110 -6.10 14.69 9.78
N LYS A 111 -5.39 14.78 10.90
CA LYS A 111 -4.60 15.94 11.30
C LYS A 111 -3.15 15.66 10.94
N SER A 112 -2.53 16.48 10.11
CA SER A 112 -1.15 16.27 9.68
C SER A 112 -0.31 17.54 9.73
N TRP A 113 0.95 17.45 10.15
CA TRP A 113 1.86 18.59 10.25
C TRP A 113 3.32 18.13 10.14
N THR A 114 4.24 19.09 10.02
CA THR A 114 5.68 18.84 10.09
C THR A 114 6.23 19.50 11.35
N THR A 115 6.96 18.75 12.17
CA THR A 115 7.62 19.29 13.37
C THR A 115 8.76 20.24 12.98
N ALA A 116 9.24 21.04 13.93
CA ALA A 116 10.44 21.87 13.75
C ALA A 116 11.70 21.04 13.39
N SER A 117 11.75 19.77 13.79
CA SER A 117 12.80 18.82 13.45
C SER A 117 12.64 18.15 12.07
N GLY A 118 11.60 18.53 11.31
CA GLY A 118 11.34 18.03 9.96
C GLY A 118 10.63 16.67 9.92
N LYS A 119 10.07 16.19 11.04
CA LYS A 119 9.28 14.95 11.08
C LYS A 119 7.87 15.23 10.59
N SER A 120 7.39 14.44 9.64
CA SER A 120 5.99 14.44 9.25
C SER A 120 5.19 13.62 10.25
N ILE A 121 4.07 14.17 10.73
CA ILE A 121 3.13 13.49 11.62
C ILE A 121 1.75 13.48 10.96
N VAL A 122 1.03 12.37 11.14
CA VAL A 122 -0.40 12.27 10.81
C VAL A 122 -1.14 11.55 11.93
N GLN A 123 -2.31 12.06 12.31
CA GLN A 123 -3.22 11.47 13.28
C GLN A 123 -4.59 11.32 12.64
N PHE A 124 -5.14 10.12 12.67
CA PHE A 124 -6.44 9.76 12.13
C PHE A 124 -7.46 9.65 13.26
N SER A 125 -8.70 10.04 12.98
CA SER A 125 -9.85 9.85 13.86
C SER A 125 -11.08 9.48 13.01
N PRO A 126 -11.90 8.50 13.41
CA PRO A 126 -11.75 7.66 14.60
C PRO A 126 -10.57 6.68 14.50
N ASP A 127 -10.20 6.09 15.63
CA ASP A 127 -9.27 4.95 15.65
C ASP A 127 -9.97 3.74 15.00
N LEU A 128 -9.36 3.17 13.97
CA LEU A 128 -9.94 2.06 13.17
C LEU A 128 -8.90 0.97 12.97
N ARG A 129 -9.33 -0.28 12.77
CA ARG A 129 -8.43 -1.35 12.32
C ARG A 129 -8.85 -1.87 10.95
N PHE A 130 -7.91 -2.50 10.26
CA PHE A 130 -8.16 -3.08 8.94
C PHE A 130 -8.30 -4.58 8.99
N ALA A 131 -9.06 -5.13 8.04
CA ALA A 131 -9.15 -6.55 7.84
C ALA A 131 -7.76 -7.11 7.47
N PRO A 132 -7.28 -8.17 8.14
CA PRO A 132 -5.89 -8.63 8.00
C PRO A 132 -5.57 -9.24 6.63
N ASP A 133 -6.60 -9.65 5.87
CA ASP A 133 -6.50 -10.16 4.50
C ASP A 133 -6.37 -9.04 3.45
N LYS A 134 -6.45 -7.77 3.87
CA LYS A 134 -6.30 -6.60 2.99
C LYS A 134 -4.99 -5.86 3.26
N ILE A 135 -4.54 -5.14 2.24
CA ILE A 135 -3.36 -4.29 2.31
C ILE A 135 -3.80 -2.85 2.14
N ASN A 136 -3.47 -2.03 3.13
CA ASN A 136 -3.60 -0.59 3.08
C ASN A 136 -2.19 0.01 3.25
N THR A 137 -1.92 1.10 2.54
CA THR A 137 -0.58 1.69 2.50
C THR A 137 -0.65 3.15 2.87
N LEU A 138 0.10 3.52 3.89
CA LEU A 138 0.39 4.91 4.23
C LEU A 138 1.68 5.32 3.53
N TYR A 139 1.65 6.48 2.91
CA TYR A 139 2.80 7.18 2.39
C TYR A 139 2.99 8.41 3.25
N LEU A 140 4.14 8.55 3.89
CA LEU A 140 4.43 9.71 4.73
C LEU A 140 5.68 10.41 4.20
N TRP A 141 5.61 11.72 4.03
CA TRP A 141 6.74 12.50 3.56
C TRP A 141 7.92 12.31 4.51
N LYS A 142 9.09 11.94 3.98
CA LYS A 142 10.28 11.71 4.81
C LYS A 142 10.83 12.99 5.43
N GLY A 143 10.35 14.17 5.04
CA GLY A 143 10.95 15.42 5.47
C GLY A 143 12.39 15.60 4.95
N SER A 144 13.20 16.25 5.78
CA SER A 144 14.59 16.56 5.48
C SER A 144 15.55 15.38 5.71
N PHE A 145 15.05 14.19 6.07
CA PHE A 145 15.92 13.02 6.31
C PHE A 145 16.60 12.56 5.02
N THR A 146 17.92 12.41 5.05
CA THR A 146 18.75 11.93 3.93
C THR A 146 19.12 10.45 4.07
N SER A 147 18.77 9.81 5.19
CA SER A 147 19.19 8.44 5.51
C SER A 147 18.32 7.37 4.81
N ALA A 148 18.97 6.27 4.42
CA ALA A 148 18.31 5.05 3.99
C ALA A 148 17.58 4.31 5.14
N THR A 149 17.80 4.69 6.40
CA THR A 149 17.19 4.09 7.61
C THR A 149 15.95 4.85 8.11
N ALA A 150 15.29 5.58 7.21
CA ALA A 150 14.04 6.26 7.53
C ALA A 150 12.91 5.25 7.72
N ALA A 151 12.13 5.42 8.78
CA ALA A 151 11.05 4.52 9.18
C ALA A 151 9.75 5.28 9.46
N VAL A 152 8.65 4.55 9.60
CA VAL A 152 7.35 5.11 9.99
C VAL A 152 6.92 4.42 11.28
N ALA A 153 6.93 5.18 12.37
CA ALA A 153 6.54 4.72 13.69
C ALA A 153 5.03 4.87 13.90
N TRP A 154 4.42 3.95 14.64
CA TRP A 154 3.07 4.13 15.14
C TRP A 154 3.07 4.88 16.45
N CYS A 155 2.14 5.82 16.60
CA CYS A 155 1.95 6.60 17.80
C CYS A 155 0.49 6.45 18.27
N PRO A 156 0.23 5.71 19.37
CA PRO A 156 -1.13 5.57 19.89
C PRO A 156 -1.76 6.92 20.21
N THR A 157 -3.07 7.02 19.97
CA THR A 157 -3.85 8.20 20.32
C THR A 157 -3.73 8.49 21.83
N GLY A 158 -3.36 9.74 22.17
CA GLY A 158 -3.15 10.17 23.57
C GLY A 158 -1.82 9.71 24.20
N SER A 159 -0.90 9.12 23.43
CA SER A 159 0.43 8.73 23.90
C SER A 159 1.51 9.68 23.37
N ASP A 160 2.47 10.02 24.23
CA ASP A 160 3.68 10.75 23.84
C ASP A 160 4.80 9.84 23.29
N LYS A 161 4.50 8.56 23.10
CA LYS A 161 5.44 7.54 22.62
C LYS A 161 5.03 7.03 21.26
N CYS A 162 6.03 6.71 20.45
CA CYS A 162 5.85 6.00 19.19
C CYS A 162 6.69 4.72 19.18
N TYR A 163 6.19 3.70 18.49
CA TYR A 163 6.73 2.36 18.47
C TYR A 163 7.07 1.92 17.05
N ASP A 164 8.16 1.17 16.91
CA ASP A 164 8.46 0.45 15.69
C ASP A 164 7.76 -0.89 15.67
N GLU A 165 6.60 -0.94 15.02
CA GLU A 165 5.87 -2.18 14.82
C GLU A 165 6.63 -3.15 13.88
N ALA A 166 7.57 -2.65 13.05
CA ALA A 166 8.31 -3.50 12.11
C ALA A 166 9.29 -4.45 12.81
N SER A 167 9.69 -4.13 14.04
CA SER A 167 10.52 -5.00 14.88
C SER A 167 9.83 -6.32 15.24
N ALA A 168 8.51 -6.27 15.48
CA ALA A 168 7.69 -7.43 15.80
C ALA A 168 6.99 -8.02 14.56
N ASP A 169 6.67 -7.18 13.57
CA ASP A 169 6.07 -7.59 12.30
C ASP A 169 6.79 -6.94 11.10
N PRO A 170 7.74 -7.64 10.47
CA PRO A 170 8.45 -7.11 9.30
C PRO A 170 7.54 -6.72 8.13
N SER A 171 6.29 -7.20 8.07
CA SER A 171 5.36 -6.86 6.98
C SER A 171 4.92 -5.39 6.98
N VAL A 172 5.13 -4.69 8.10
CA VAL A 172 4.87 -3.24 8.23
C VAL A 172 6.13 -2.40 8.16
N ALA A 173 7.26 -2.95 7.73
CA ALA A 173 8.47 -2.16 7.50
C ALA A 173 8.24 -1.07 6.44
N ALA A 174 8.75 0.13 6.71
CA ALA A 174 8.68 1.23 5.75
C ALA A 174 9.74 1.07 4.65
N THR A 175 9.41 1.51 3.44
CA THR A 175 10.33 1.59 2.31
C THR A 175 10.41 3.01 1.81
N LEU A 176 11.62 3.52 1.56
CA LEU A 176 11.81 4.85 0.99
C LEU A 176 11.62 4.82 -0.54
N GLY A 177 10.62 5.56 -1.02
CA GLY A 177 10.40 5.80 -2.43
C GLY A 177 11.32 6.88 -3.00
N THR A 178 11.55 6.83 -4.32
CA THR A 178 12.34 7.86 -5.05
C THR A 178 11.70 9.25 -5.02
N ASN A 179 10.39 9.31 -4.76
CA ASN A 179 9.62 10.55 -4.63
C ASN A 179 9.71 11.18 -3.22
N GLY A 180 10.55 10.67 -2.32
CA GLY A 180 10.72 11.20 -0.97
C GLY A 180 9.65 10.79 0.04
N PHE A 181 8.72 9.93 -0.34
CA PHE A 181 7.74 9.35 0.59
C PHE A 181 8.23 8.01 1.14
N LEU A 182 8.01 7.78 2.43
CA LEU A 182 8.10 6.49 3.07
C LEU A 182 6.78 5.76 2.86
N SER A 183 6.78 4.63 2.17
CA SER A 183 5.61 3.77 2.03
C SER A 183 5.64 2.66 3.07
N ARG A 184 4.53 2.47 3.79
CA ARG A 184 4.39 1.46 4.84
C ARG A 184 3.01 0.81 4.79
N ARG A 185 2.95 -0.51 4.95
CA ARG A 185 1.67 -1.19 5.22
C ARG A 185 1.16 -0.75 6.60
N VAL A 186 -0.11 -0.36 6.67
CA VAL A 186 -0.78 -0.06 7.94
C VAL A 186 -1.87 -1.08 8.23
N LYS A 187 -1.97 -1.49 9.50
CA LYS A 187 -3.01 -2.40 10.01
C LYS A 187 -4.12 -1.69 10.78
N HIS A 188 -3.90 -0.42 11.11
CA HIS A 188 -4.84 0.42 11.85
C HIS A 188 -4.69 1.90 11.51
N PHE A 189 -5.67 2.70 11.93
CA PHE A 189 -5.64 4.15 11.97
C PHE A 189 -5.59 4.62 13.41
N SER A 190 -4.59 5.47 13.66
CA SER A 190 -4.39 6.27 14.86
C SER A 190 -3.33 7.32 14.52
N GLY A 191 -2.19 7.40 15.21
CA GLY A 191 -1.09 8.30 14.87
C GLY A 191 0.09 7.62 14.19
N TYR A 192 0.78 8.33 13.31
CA TYR A 192 2.04 7.91 12.70
C TYR A 192 3.01 9.07 12.54
N THR A 193 4.31 8.78 12.66
CA THR A 193 5.37 9.77 12.43
C THR A 193 6.50 9.19 11.60
N SER A 194 7.10 10.02 10.74
CA SER A 194 8.35 9.67 10.08
C SER A 194 9.49 9.80 11.09
N THR A 195 10.35 8.79 11.17
CA THR A 195 11.50 8.81 12.08
C THR A 195 12.76 8.27 11.39
N TRP A 196 13.90 8.39 12.08
CA TRP A 196 15.17 7.80 11.72
C TRP A 196 15.60 6.86 12.85
N GLY A 197 16.19 5.72 12.49
CA GLY A 197 17.07 4.97 13.40
C GLY A 197 16.33 4.12 14.43
N PHE A 198 15.43 3.25 13.98
CA PHE A 198 15.05 2.10 14.80
C PHE A 198 16.14 1.04 14.71
N ASP A 199 17.28 1.30 15.36
CA ASP A 199 18.41 0.37 15.38
C ASP A 199 18.18 -0.80 16.37
N GLY A 200 16.91 -1.23 16.54
CA GLY A 200 16.51 -2.28 17.48
C GLY A 200 16.27 -1.82 18.92
N ASP A 201 16.43 -0.54 19.25
CA ASP A 201 16.08 0.00 20.56
C ASP A 201 14.66 0.59 20.57
N SER A 202 13.72 -0.21 21.08
CA SER A 202 12.30 0.13 21.22
C SER A 202 11.99 1.21 22.26
N THR A 203 12.99 1.83 22.90
CA THR A 203 12.78 2.71 24.07
C THR A 203 12.93 4.20 23.83
N THR A 204 13.25 4.67 22.62
CA THR A 204 13.39 6.11 22.40
C THR A 204 12.01 6.79 22.41
N SER A 205 11.65 7.36 23.56
CA SER A 205 10.51 8.26 23.71
C SER A 205 10.74 9.48 22.81
N TYR A 206 10.03 9.53 21.68
CA TYR A 206 10.03 10.71 20.82
C TYR A 206 9.03 11.71 21.40
N GLY A 207 9.48 12.51 22.37
CA GLY A 207 8.68 13.61 22.92
C GLY A 207 8.18 14.52 21.79
N TYR A 208 6.90 14.88 21.89
CA TYR A 208 6.19 15.79 20.99
C TYR A 208 6.48 17.25 21.30
#